data_AF-D1JEY4-F1
#
_entry.id   AF-D1JEY4-F1
#
_cell.length_a   1.000
_cell.length_b   1.000
_cell.length_c   1.000
_cell.angle_alpha   90.00
_cell.angle_beta   90.00
_cell.angle_gamma   90.00
#
_symmetry.space_group_name_H-M   'P 1'
#
loop_
_entity.id
_entity.type
_entity.pdbx_description
1 polymer ?
#
loop_
_entity_poly.entity_id
_entity_poly.type
_entity_poly.pdbx_seq_one_letter_code
_entity_poly.pdbx_strand_id
1 'polypeptide(L)'
;MPGRIGSSWELLKNCLTVIRKDKELLMFPILSGILMIYENLPVSKAIKRSAHVFKDTWGETFIGYFGLGLILVPLALIGLIPIAVGFYVDGLLVGFIIALLYWIIIACLGIAAQGVLKASLYRYAITGKVSADIVPEHLLNPKH
;
A
#
# COMPACT_ATOMS: atom_id res chain seq x y z
N MET A 1 -31.85 14.94 -16.23
CA MET A 1 -30.59 14.24 -16.57
C MET A 1 -30.60 12.87 -15.89
N PRO A 2 -31.08 11.81 -16.56
CA PRO A 2 -31.31 10.52 -15.91
C PRO A 2 -30.00 9.72 -15.76
N GLY A 3 -29.61 9.48 -14.50
CA GLY A 3 -28.98 8.26 -13.99
C GLY A 3 -27.68 7.74 -14.63
N ARG A 4 -26.52 8.25 -14.17
CA ARG A 4 -25.16 7.68 -14.38
C ARG A 4 -24.99 6.21 -13.93
N ILE A 5 -26.00 5.66 -13.26
CA ILE A 5 -26.04 4.31 -12.69
C ILE A 5 -26.62 3.30 -13.72
N GLY A 6 -27.44 3.74 -14.68
CA GLY A 6 -28.04 2.87 -15.70
C GLY A 6 -27.01 2.26 -16.65
N SER A 7 -26.01 3.04 -17.08
CA SER A 7 -24.95 2.61 -17.99
C SER A 7 -23.97 1.62 -17.35
N SER A 8 -23.71 1.75 -16.04
CA SER A 8 -22.88 0.78 -15.30
C SER A 8 -23.57 -0.58 -15.18
N TRP A 9 -24.89 -0.58 -15.03
CA TRP A 9 -25.70 -1.81 -15.03
C TRP A 9 -25.75 -2.49 -16.42
N GLU A 10 -25.70 -1.73 -17.51
CA GLU A 10 -25.57 -2.29 -18.85
C GLU A 10 -24.19 -2.90 -19.11
N LEU A 11 -23.11 -2.26 -18.64
CA LEU A 11 -21.76 -2.82 -18.74
C LEU A 11 -21.63 -4.14 -17.95
N LEU A 12 -22.20 -4.19 -16.75
CA LEU A 12 -22.27 -5.42 -15.95
C LEU A 12 -23.10 -6.51 -16.65
N LYS A 13 -24.26 -6.18 -17.23
CA LYS A 13 -25.09 -7.15 -17.98
C LYS A 13 -24.38 -7.66 -19.24
N ASN A 14 -23.61 -6.80 -19.91
CA ASN A 14 -22.82 -7.18 -21.08
C ASN A 14 -21.66 -8.12 -20.70
N CYS A 15 -20.90 -7.81 -19.64
CA CYS A 15 -19.89 -8.73 -19.10
C CYS A 15 -20.49 -10.05 -18.60
N LEU A 16 -21.63 -9.99 -17.91
CA LEU A 16 -22.33 -11.17 -17.40
C LEU A 16 -22.83 -12.07 -18.55
N THR A 17 -23.25 -11.47 -19.67
CA THR A 17 -23.72 -12.20 -20.85
C THR A 17 -22.55 -12.89 -21.58
N VAL A 18 -21.37 -12.27 -21.62
CA VAL A 18 -20.14 -12.88 -22.18
C VAL A 18 -19.68 -14.07 -21.31
N ILE A 19 -19.63 -13.91 -19.98
CA ILE A 19 -19.29 -15.00 -19.05
C ILE A 19 -20.27 -16.18 -19.16
N ARG A 20 -21.55 -15.91 -19.42
CA ARG A 20 -22.60 -16.96 -19.50
C ARG A 20 -22.59 -17.70 -20.84
N LYS A 21 -21.90 -17.17 -21.87
CA LYS A 21 -21.83 -17.78 -23.21
C LYS A 21 -20.67 -18.78 -23.31
N ASP A 22 -19.61 -18.60 -22.53
CA ASP A 22 -18.44 -19.49 -22.53
C ASP A 22 -18.62 -20.67 -21.58
N LYS A 23 -19.40 -21.67 -22.00
CA LYS A 23 -19.51 -22.96 -21.31
C LYS A 23 -18.16 -23.69 -21.20
N GLU A 24 -17.19 -23.35 -22.05
CA GLU A 24 -15.79 -23.82 -21.96
C GLU A 24 -14.98 -23.14 -20.85
N LEU A 25 -15.30 -21.90 -20.47
CA LEU A 25 -14.61 -21.19 -19.39
C LEU A 25 -14.95 -21.75 -18.00
N LEU A 26 -16.10 -22.43 -17.87
CA LEU A 26 -16.46 -23.21 -16.68
C LEU A 26 -15.79 -24.59 -16.66
N MET A 27 -15.39 -25.14 -17.81
CA MET A 27 -14.62 -26.39 -17.83
C MET A 27 -13.21 -26.17 -17.26
N PHE A 28 -12.60 -25.01 -17.46
CA PHE A 28 -11.26 -24.71 -16.97
C PHE A 28 -11.10 -24.77 -15.42
N PRO A 29 -11.95 -24.12 -14.60
CA PRO A 29 -11.88 -24.22 -13.14
C PRO A 29 -12.35 -25.59 -12.61
N ILE A 30 -13.28 -26.26 -13.29
CA ILE A 30 -13.75 -27.60 -12.88
C ILE A 30 -12.68 -28.66 -13.18
N LEU A 31 -12.05 -28.62 -14.35
CA LEU A 31 -10.91 -29.47 -14.70
C LEU A 31 -9.70 -29.15 -13.82
N SER A 32 -9.42 -27.88 -13.53
CA SER A 32 -8.38 -27.46 -12.59
C SER A 32 -8.63 -27.95 -11.16
N GLY A 33 -9.87 -27.83 -10.67
CA GLY A 33 -10.26 -28.34 -9.35
C GLY A 33 -10.17 -29.87 -9.26
N ILE A 34 -10.61 -30.58 -10.31
CA ILE A 34 -10.50 -32.05 -10.38
C ILE A 34 -9.03 -32.48 -10.47
N LEU A 35 -8.20 -31.78 -11.26
CA LEU A 35 -6.76 -32.04 -11.36
C LEU A 35 -6.05 -31.78 -10.03
N MET A 36 -6.41 -30.72 -9.30
CA MET A 36 -5.84 -30.39 -7.99
C MET A 36 -6.20 -31.39 -6.88
N ILE A 37 -7.31 -32.13 -7.05
CA ILE A 37 -7.69 -33.25 -6.17
C ILE A 37 -6.95 -34.54 -6.57
N TYR A 38 -6.67 -34.73 -7.87
CA TYR A 38 -6.03 -35.92 -8.41
C TYR A 38 -4.50 -35.89 -8.28
N GLU A 39 -3.89 -34.72 -8.45
CA GLU A 39 -2.51 -34.44 -8.07
C GLU A 39 -2.50 -34.19 -6.56
N ASN A 40 -1.90 -35.10 -5.79
CA ASN A 40 -1.63 -34.95 -4.35
C ASN A 40 -0.65 -33.79 -4.05
N LEU A 41 -0.85 -32.60 -4.62
CA LEU A 41 -0.16 -31.40 -4.18
C LEU A 41 -0.79 -31.00 -2.85
N PRO A 42 -0.06 -31.10 -1.72
CA PRO A 42 -0.63 -30.76 -0.43
C PRO A 42 -1.05 -29.29 -0.47
N VAL A 43 -2.32 -29.03 -0.14
CA VAL A 43 -2.95 -27.69 -0.08
C VAL A 43 -2.08 -26.70 0.71
N SER A 44 -1.29 -27.19 1.66
CA SER A 44 -0.29 -26.41 2.39
C SER A 44 0.82 -25.80 1.52
N LYS A 45 1.29 -26.47 0.46
CA LYS A 45 2.26 -25.91 -0.50
C LYS A 45 1.62 -24.86 -1.41
N ALA A 46 0.36 -25.04 -1.80
CA ALA A 46 -0.39 -24.06 -2.56
C ALA A 46 -0.66 -22.79 -1.72
N ILE A 47 -1.10 -22.95 -0.47
CA ILE A 47 -1.31 -21.83 0.47
C ILE A 47 0.01 -21.11 0.76
N LYS A 48 1.12 -21.83 0.97
CA LYS A 48 2.44 -21.20 1.16
C LYS A 48 2.87 -20.39 -0.06
N ARG A 49 2.57 -20.85 -1.27
CA ARG A 49 2.89 -20.13 -2.50
C ARG A 49 2.01 -18.89 -2.68
N SER A 50 0.72 -18.99 -2.40
CA SER A 50 -0.18 -17.83 -2.37
C SER A 50 0.20 -16.82 -1.28
N ALA A 51 0.62 -17.29 -0.11
CA ALA A 51 1.11 -16.44 0.98
C ALA A 51 2.43 -15.75 0.62
N HIS A 52 3.33 -16.43 -0.10
CA HIS A 52 4.56 -15.84 -0.62
C HIS A 52 4.26 -14.73 -1.62
N VAL A 53 3.45 -15.00 -2.65
CA VAL A 53 3.05 -14.00 -3.66
C VAL A 53 2.28 -12.84 -3.01
N PHE A 54 1.42 -13.12 -2.04
CA PHE A 54 0.70 -12.10 -1.28
C PHE A 54 1.65 -11.25 -0.44
N LYS A 55 2.60 -11.86 0.25
CA LYS A 55 3.63 -11.17 1.03
C LYS A 55 4.54 -10.32 0.14
N ASP A 56 4.86 -10.76 -1.07
CA ASP A 56 5.67 -9.98 -2.00
C ASP A 56 4.87 -8.79 -2.56
N THR A 57 3.60 -9.00 -2.91
CA THR A 57 2.75 -7.94 -3.51
C THR A 57 2.33 -6.89 -2.48
N TRP A 58 1.92 -7.36 -1.30
CA TRP A 58 1.32 -6.52 -0.28
C TRP A 58 2.24 -6.28 0.89
N GLY A 59 3.15 -7.20 1.22
CA GLY A 59 3.99 -7.11 2.42
C GLY A 59 5.02 -5.99 2.36
N GLU A 60 5.73 -5.79 1.26
CA GLU A 60 6.67 -4.65 1.15
C GLU A 60 5.96 -3.30 1.20
N THR A 61 4.81 -3.22 0.56
CA THR A 61 3.95 -2.03 0.57
C THR A 61 3.37 -1.80 1.97
N PHE A 62 2.83 -2.84 2.62
CA PHE A 62 2.29 -2.76 3.98
C PHE A 62 3.36 -2.44 5.01
N ILE A 63 4.53 -3.09 4.97
CA ILE A 63 5.62 -2.89 5.92
C ILE A 63 6.21 -1.48 5.76
N GLY A 64 6.25 -0.95 4.54
CA GLY A 64 6.59 0.46 4.30
C GLY A 64 5.60 1.45 4.92
N TYR A 65 4.29 1.21 4.77
CA TYR A 65 3.26 2.04 5.42
C TYR A 65 3.24 1.86 6.94
N PHE A 66 3.46 0.65 7.45
CA PHE A 66 3.45 0.34 8.87
C PHE A 66 4.69 0.90 9.57
N GLY A 67 5.87 0.82 8.95
CA GLY A 67 7.11 1.38 9.47
C GLY A 67 7.08 2.91 9.55
N LEU A 68 6.57 3.57 8.52
CA LEU A 68 6.35 5.03 8.56
C LEU A 68 5.21 5.39 9.53
N GLY A 69 4.13 4.62 9.55
CA GLY A 69 3.02 4.80 10.48
C GLY A 69 3.44 4.73 11.94
N LEU A 70 4.37 3.82 12.29
CA LEU A 70 4.88 3.68 13.65
C LEU A 70 5.57 4.96 14.16
N ILE A 71 6.22 5.69 13.27
CA ILE A 71 6.91 6.96 13.58
C ILE A 71 5.95 8.14 13.48
N LEU A 72 5.04 8.13 12.50
CA LEU A 72 4.10 9.21 12.25
C LEU A 72 2.94 9.25 13.25
N VAL A 73 2.53 8.12 13.82
CA VAL A 73 1.43 8.05 14.82
C VAL A 73 1.74 8.85 16.10
N PRO A 74 2.86 8.63 16.81
CA PRO A 74 3.18 9.44 17.99
C PRO A 74 3.37 10.91 17.64
N LEU A 75 3.90 11.22 16.45
CA LEU A 75 4.00 12.58 15.93
C LEU A 75 2.61 13.19 15.69
N ALA A 76 1.68 12.45 15.10
CA ALA A 76 0.31 12.90 14.87
C ALA A 76 -0.44 13.18 16.18
N LEU A 77 -0.14 12.43 17.26
CA LEU A 77 -0.71 12.66 18.59
C LEU A 77 -0.23 13.98 19.22
N ILE A 78 1.00 14.41 18.94
CA ILE A 78 1.51 15.73 19.37
C ILE A 78 0.68 16.87 18.76
N GLY A 79 0.13 16.65 17.56
CA GLY A 79 -0.81 17.57 16.91
C GLY A 79 -2.11 17.81 17.67
N LEU A 80 -2.43 17.00 18.69
CA LEU A 80 -3.58 17.21 19.56
C LEU A 80 -3.32 18.28 20.64
N ILE A 81 -2.05 18.55 20.97
CA ILE A 81 -1.66 19.48 22.04
C ILE A 81 -2.16 20.92 21.76
N PRO A 82 -2.02 21.49 20.55
CA PRO A 82 -2.54 22.83 20.24
C PRO A 82 -4.06 22.92 20.40
N ILE A 83 -4.79 21.83 20.16
CA ILE A 83 -6.25 21.76 20.33
C ILE A 83 -6.60 21.80 21.83
N ALA A 84 -5.89 20.99 22.64
CA ALA A 84 -6.10 20.96 24.08
C ALA A 84 -5.75 22.31 24.75
N VAL A 85 -4.64 22.94 24.33
CA VAL A 85 -4.26 24.28 24.79
C VAL A 85 -5.30 25.32 24.36
N GLY A 86 -5.73 25.27 23.10
CA GLY A 86 -6.77 26.16 22.57
C GLY A 86 -8.09 26.04 23.33
N PHE A 87 -8.46 24.84 23.78
CA PHE A 87 -9.62 24.63 24.64
C PHE A 87 -9.47 25.27 26.03
N TYR A 88 -8.28 25.24 26.62
CA TYR A 88 -8.04 25.79 27.96
C TYR A 88 -8.00 27.32 28.02
N VAL A 89 -7.60 27.99 26.93
CA VAL A 89 -7.43 29.46 26.87
C VAL A 89 -8.52 30.19 26.08
N ASP A 90 -9.65 29.52 25.81
CA ASP A 90 -10.74 30.02 24.95
C ASP A 90 -10.28 30.39 23.51
N GLY A 91 -9.16 29.82 23.07
CA GLY A 91 -8.53 30.02 21.76
C GLY A 91 -8.72 28.85 20.80
N LEU A 92 -9.86 28.14 20.87
CA LEU A 92 -10.08 26.87 20.18
C LEU A 92 -9.88 26.96 18.66
N LEU A 93 -10.35 28.06 18.03
CA LEU A 93 -10.18 28.29 16.59
C LEU A 93 -8.70 28.39 16.20
N VAL A 94 -7.91 29.09 17.01
CA VAL A 94 -6.46 29.25 16.79
C VAL A 94 -5.74 27.91 16.97
N GLY A 95 -6.07 27.18 18.04
CA GLY A 95 -5.53 25.84 18.29
C GLY A 95 -5.83 24.85 17.16
N PHE A 96 -7.05 24.89 16.62
CA PHE A 96 -7.46 24.04 15.50
C PHE A 96 -6.72 24.37 14.20
N ILE A 97 -6.54 25.65 13.88
CA ILE A 97 -5.79 26.09 12.69
C ILE A 97 -4.33 25.61 12.78
N ILE A 98 -3.70 25.77 13.95
CA ILE A 98 -2.32 25.33 14.18
C ILE A 98 -2.20 23.80 14.05
N ALA A 99 -3.13 23.05 14.65
CA ALA A 99 -3.15 21.59 14.54
C ALA A 99 -3.37 21.11 13.10
N LEU A 100 -4.24 21.79 12.35
CA LEU A 100 -4.50 21.47 10.96
C LEU A 100 -3.25 21.71 10.09
N LEU A 101 -2.58 22.85 10.26
CA LEU A 101 -1.30 23.11 9.59
C LEU A 101 -0.24 22.07 9.94
N TYR A 102 -0.15 21.69 11.21
CA TYR A 102 0.76 20.65 11.67
C TYR A 102 0.50 19.29 11.01
N TRP A 103 -0.76 18.84 10.95
CA TRP A 103 -1.09 17.59 10.27
C TRP A 103 -0.87 17.64 8.76
N ILE A 104 -1.05 18.80 8.10
CA ILE A 104 -0.70 18.96 6.69
C ILE A 104 0.80 18.75 6.48
N ILE A 105 1.65 19.32 7.36
CA ILE A 105 3.11 19.15 7.28
C ILE A 105 3.48 17.67 7.45
N ILE A 106 2.91 16.99 8.44
CA ILE A 106 3.14 15.55 8.67
C ILE A 106 2.68 14.73 7.46
N ALA A 107 1.50 15.02 6.91
CA ALA A 107 0.97 14.31 5.75
C ALA A 107 1.89 14.51 4.53
N CYS A 108 2.35 15.74 4.30
CA CYS A 108 3.31 16.06 3.24
C CYS A 108 4.62 15.28 3.42
N LEU A 109 5.16 15.24 4.65
CA LEU A 109 6.38 14.49 4.97
C LEU A 109 6.20 12.98 4.74
N GLY A 110 5.04 12.42 5.11
CA GLY A 110 4.71 11.02 4.88
C GLY A 110 4.64 10.65 3.39
N ILE A 111 4.01 11.50 2.57
CA ILE A 111 3.93 11.31 1.12
C ILE A 111 5.33 11.41 0.49
N ALA A 112 6.11 12.42 0.89
CA ALA A 112 7.48 12.62 0.40
C ALA A 112 8.39 11.43 0.75
N ALA A 113 8.34 10.95 2.00
CA ALA A 113 9.13 9.80 2.45
C ALA A 113 8.83 8.54 1.62
N GLN A 114 7.55 8.28 1.32
CA GLN A 114 7.16 7.15 0.47
C GLN A 114 7.62 7.31 -0.98
N GLY A 115 7.56 8.53 -1.53
CA GLY A 115 8.09 8.82 -2.86
C GLY A 115 9.59 8.54 -2.96
N VAL A 116 10.36 9.00 -1.98
CA VAL A 116 11.81 8.78 -1.90
C VAL A 116 12.14 7.30 -1.72
N LEU A 117 11.46 6.58 -0.84
CA LEU A 117 11.70 5.15 -0.62
C LEU A 117 11.37 4.31 -1.88
N LYS A 118 10.30 4.62 -2.60
CA LYS A 118 10.00 3.95 -3.88
C LYS A 118 11.07 4.24 -4.93
N ALA A 119 11.55 5.49 -4.99
CA ALA A 119 12.62 5.86 -5.91
C ALA A 119 13.95 5.16 -5.59
N SER A 120 14.31 5.05 -4.30
CA SER A 120 15.53 4.38 -3.87
C SER A 120 15.46 2.87 -4.10
N LEU A 121 14.32 2.22 -3.80
CA LEU A 121 14.10 0.80 -4.09
C LEU A 121 14.12 0.49 -5.59
N TYR A 122 13.51 1.35 -6.41
CA TYR A 122 13.55 1.21 -7.88
C TYR A 122 14.97 1.35 -8.43
N ARG A 123 15.73 2.33 -7.92
CA ARG A 123 17.14 2.51 -8.27
C ARG A 123 17.99 1.32 -7.84
N TYR A 124 17.76 0.78 -6.64
CA TYR A 124 18.47 -0.39 -6.13
C TYR A 124 18.19 -1.64 -6.99
N ALA A 125 16.92 -1.87 -7.34
CA ALA A 125 16.51 -3.03 -8.14
C ALA A 125 17.14 -3.04 -9.55
N ILE A 126 17.39 -1.88 -10.14
CA ILE A 126 17.98 -1.76 -11.49
C ILE A 126 19.50 -1.67 -11.46
N THR A 127 20.07 -0.99 -10.46
CA THR A 127 21.52 -0.69 -10.43
C THR A 127 22.30 -1.74 -9.64
N GLY A 128 21.64 -2.50 -8.76
CA GLY A 128 22.28 -3.45 -7.84
C GLY A 128 23.28 -2.80 -6.87
N LYS A 129 23.35 -1.47 -6.86
CA LYS A 129 24.28 -0.65 -6.08
C LYS A 129 23.48 0.39 -5.33
N VAL A 130 23.69 0.47 -4.02
CA VAL A 130 23.13 1.53 -3.17
C VAL A 130 23.73 2.86 -3.63
N SER A 131 22.89 3.89 -3.79
CA SER A 131 23.33 5.21 -4.23
C SER A 131 24.46 5.73 -3.32
N ALA A 132 25.65 5.92 -3.90
CA ALA A 132 26.81 6.51 -3.25
C ALA A 132 26.59 7.97 -2.78
N ASP A 133 25.45 8.56 -3.13
CA ASP A 133 25.03 9.91 -2.71
C ASP A 133 24.41 9.91 -1.29
N ILE A 134 23.94 8.76 -0.80
CA ILE A 134 23.35 8.59 0.54
C ILE A 134 24.35 7.92 1.50
N VAL A 135 25.28 7.14 0.96
CA VAL A 135 26.35 6.50 1.73
C VAL A 135 27.56 7.42 1.70
N PRO A 136 27.92 8.09 2.81
CA PRO A 136 29.08 8.97 2.80
C PRO A 136 30.33 8.19 2.41
N GLU A 137 31.17 8.78 1.56
CA GLU A 137 32.29 8.15 0.86
C GLU A 137 33.25 7.36 1.76
N HIS A 138 33.30 7.69 3.07
CA HIS A 138 34.08 6.99 4.09
C HIS A 138 33.64 5.54 4.38
N LEU A 139 32.42 5.13 4.00
CA LEU A 139 31.94 3.76 4.16
C LEU A 139 32.16 2.88 2.91
N LEU A 140 32.60 3.47 1.79
CA LEU A 140 32.86 2.77 0.53
C LEU A 140 34.33 2.36 0.36
N ASN A 141 35.22 2.82 1.25
CA ASN A 141 36.63 2.45 1.27
C ASN A 141 37.01 1.89 2.65
N PRO A 142 37.00 0.55 2.85
CA PRO A 142 37.46 -0.08 4.07
C PRO A 142 38.99 -0.11 4.12
N LYS A 143 39.62 1.07 4.08
CA LYS A 143 41.04 1.28 4.36
C LYS A 143 41.20 2.46 5.32
N HIS A 144 40.61 2.31 6.50
CA HIS A 144 41.23 2.67 7.78
C HIS A 144 40.49 1.99 8.92
#